data_AF-A0A1W6YMQ7-F1
#
_entry.id   AF-A0A1W6YMQ7-F1
#
_cell.length_a   1.000
_cell.length_b   1.000
_cell.length_c   1.000
_cell.angle_alpha   90.00
_cell.angle_beta   90.00
_cell.angle_gamma   90.00
#
_symmetry.space_group_name_H-M   'P 1'
#
loop_
_entity.id
_entity.type
_entity.pdbx_description
1 polymer ?
#
loop_
_entity_poly.entity_id
_entity_poly.type
_entity_poly.pdbx_seq_one_letter_code
_entity_poly.pdbx_strand_id
1 'polypeptide(L)'
;MLMDVSKFPLVWMELNAPGPDPGASPFAEFEALLARKEVFVLLNDEGLDSGAPEHSPEEMKQASLWMKRHKSELRAFVKAGIYIEPNAAKRLATKAFALVYEKFWGYPMLTVETKDEALTLARKLLEG
;
A
#
# COMPACT_ATOMS: atom_id res chain seq x y z
N MET A 1 6.09 -9.70 1.93
CA MET A 1 4.96 -8.83 2.28
C MET A 1 3.77 -9.71 2.60
N LEU A 2 3.07 -9.41 3.69
CA LEU A 2 1.80 -10.03 4.08
C LEU A 2 0.69 -8.98 4.11
N MET A 3 -0.55 -9.41 3.91
CA MET A 3 -1.73 -8.57 4.06
C MET A 3 -2.74 -9.17 5.04
N ASP A 4 -2.95 -8.54 6.20
CA ASP A 4 -4.08 -8.87 7.06
C ASP A 4 -5.37 -8.26 6.52
N VAL A 5 -6.26 -9.14 6.07
CA VAL A 5 -7.59 -8.80 5.54
C VAL A 5 -8.70 -9.06 6.55
N SER A 6 -8.37 -9.43 7.79
CA SER A 6 -9.33 -9.77 8.85
C SER A 6 -10.26 -8.61 9.22
N LYS A 7 -9.86 -7.37 8.89
CA LYS A 7 -10.61 -6.13 9.16
C LYS A 7 -11.04 -5.40 7.88
N PHE A 8 -11.16 -6.11 6.76
CA PHE A 8 -11.67 -5.55 5.50
C PHE A 8 -12.93 -4.68 5.73
N PRO A 9 -13.04 -3.48 5.13
CA PRO A 9 -12.21 -2.90 4.05
C PRO A 9 -10.91 -2.20 4.49
N LEU A 10 -10.48 -2.39 5.74
CA LEU A 10 -9.18 -1.95 6.24
C LEU A 10 -8.18 -3.10 6.10
N VAL A 11 -7.19 -2.96 5.23
CA VAL A 11 -6.18 -3.98 4.95
C VAL A 11 -4.85 -3.53 5.53
N TRP A 12 -4.28 -4.31 6.45
CA TRP A 12 -2.99 -4.00 7.05
C TRP A 12 -1.86 -4.70 6.28
N MET A 13 -0.88 -3.93 5.82
CA MET A 13 0.28 -4.41 5.10
C MET A 13 1.47 -4.56 6.05
N GLU A 14 2.10 -5.72 6.03
CA GLU A 14 3.39 -5.98 6.64
C GLU A 14 4.44 -6.13 5.52
N LEU A 15 5.17 -5.05 5.26
CA LEU A 15 6.21 -4.93 4.24
C LEU A 15 7.45 -5.76 4.58
N ASN A 16 7.84 -5.82 5.87
CA ASN A 16 9.04 -6.55 6.29
C ASN A 16 8.81 -8.04 6.54
N ALA A 17 7.55 -8.49 6.57
CA ALA A 17 7.25 -9.90 6.79
C ALA A 17 7.58 -10.73 5.54
N PRO A 18 8.25 -11.88 5.69
CA PRO A 18 8.42 -12.82 4.57
C PRO A 18 7.03 -13.23 4.07
N GLY A 19 6.85 -13.19 2.74
CA GLY A 19 5.61 -13.68 2.14
C GLY A 19 5.36 -15.15 2.50
N PRO A 20 4.11 -15.62 2.43
CA PRO A 20 3.74 -16.94 2.93
C PRO A 20 4.35 -18.09 2.10
N ASP A 21 4.77 -17.81 0.86
CA ASP A 21 5.44 -18.76 -0.01
C ASP A 21 6.50 -18.06 -0.89
N PRO A 22 7.76 -18.52 -0.91
CA PRO A 22 8.83 -17.91 -1.71
C PRO A 22 8.72 -18.16 -3.23
N GLY A 23 7.80 -19.04 -3.68
CA GLY A 23 7.49 -19.28 -5.09
C GLY A 23 6.20 -18.60 -5.58
N ALA A 24 5.40 -18.04 -4.67
CA ALA A 24 4.18 -17.31 -5.01
C ALA A 24 4.49 -15.92 -5.56
N SER A 25 3.60 -15.45 -6.47
CA SER A 25 3.68 -14.09 -6.99
C SER A 25 3.62 -13.09 -5.83
N PRO A 26 4.51 -12.08 -5.77
CA PRO A 26 4.47 -11.06 -4.73
C PRO A 26 3.20 -10.20 -4.77
N PHE A 27 2.42 -10.31 -5.86
CA PHE A 27 1.16 -9.60 -6.05
C PHE A 27 -0.09 -10.46 -5.84
N ALA A 28 0.05 -11.75 -5.50
CA ALA A 28 -1.09 -12.66 -5.37
C ALA A 28 -2.13 -12.16 -4.34
N GLU A 29 -1.67 -11.57 -3.23
CA GLU A 29 -2.57 -10.99 -2.23
C GLU A 29 -3.32 -9.75 -2.75
N PHE A 30 -2.65 -8.89 -3.54
CA PHE A 30 -3.30 -7.78 -4.23
C PHE A 30 -4.35 -8.27 -5.22
N GLU A 31 -4.03 -9.26 -6.03
CA GLU A 31 -4.95 -9.84 -7.02
C GLU A 31 -6.19 -10.44 -6.34
N ALA A 32 -6.02 -11.12 -5.21
CA ALA A 32 -7.12 -11.64 -4.40
C ALA A 32 -8.02 -10.55 -3.82
N LEU A 33 -7.46 -9.39 -3.43
CA LEU A 33 -8.23 -8.23 -3.00
C LEU A 33 -8.99 -7.57 -4.15
N LEU A 34 -8.32 -7.35 -5.29
CA LEU A 34 -8.93 -6.74 -6.47
C LEU A 34 -10.07 -7.60 -7.03
N ALA A 35 -9.96 -8.92 -6.94
CA ALA A 35 -11.00 -9.86 -7.36
C ALA A 35 -12.33 -9.67 -6.61
N ARG A 36 -12.32 -9.07 -5.41
CA ARG A 36 -13.54 -8.76 -4.62
C ARG A 36 -14.35 -7.64 -5.26
N LYS A 37 -13.72 -6.76 -6.04
CA LYS A 37 -14.34 -5.57 -6.67
C LYS A 37 -15.03 -4.63 -5.66
N GLU A 38 -14.48 -4.56 -4.45
CA GLU A 38 -14.92 -3.70 -3.37
C GLU A 38 -13.84 -2.68 -3.05
N VAL A 39 -14.25 -1.49 -2.59
CA VAL A 39 -13.31 -0.45 -2.22
C VAL A 39 -12.63 -0.77 -0.89
N PHE A 40 -11.33 -0.49 -0.79
CA PHE A 40 -10.56 -0.71 0.43
C PHE A 40 -9.44 0.32 0.60
N VAL A 41 -8.89 0.37 1.81
CA VAL A 41 -7.74 1.20 2.18
C VAL A 41 -6.63 0.30 2.67
N LEU A 42 -5.41 0.58 2.22
CA LEU A 42 -4.20 -0.06 2.70
C LEU A 42 -3.62 0.73 3.87
N LEU A 43 -3.21 0.04 4.93
CA LEU A 43 -2.65 0.62 6.16
C LEU A 43 -1.29 0.00 6.43
N ASN A 44 -0.32 0.78 6.87
CA ASN A 44 0.98 0.29 7.31
C ASN A 44 1.46 1.05 8.56
N ASP A 45 1.93 0.33 9.58
CA ASP A 45 2.47 0.89 10.82
C ASP A 45 3.95 0.60 11.08
N GLU A 46 4.66 0.04 10.10
CA GLU A 46 6.10 -0.25 10.19
C GLU A 46 6.97 0.98 9.95
N GLY A 47 6.37 2.15 9.66
CA GLY A 47 7.07 3.38 9.34
C GLY A 47 7.65 3.41 7.92
N LEU A 48 8.14 4.58 7.53
CA LEU A 48 8.65 4.83 6.17
C LEU A 48 10.11 4.38 5.98
N ASP A 49 10.74 3.93 7.06
CA ASP A 49 12.13 3.48 7.14
C ASP A 49 12.24 1.96 7.22
N SER A 50 11.16 1.24 6.88
CA SER A 50 11.29 -0.19 6.63
C SER A 50 12.42 -0.34 5.63
N GLY A 51 13.54 -0.91 6.07
CA GLY A 51 14.78 -1.10 5.31
C GLY A 51 14.56 -2.09 4.18
N ALA A 52 13.55 -1.82 3.36
CA ALA A 52 13.20 -2.53 2.17
C ALA A 52 14.47 -2.55 1.36
N PRO A 53 15.03 -3.75 1.09
CA PRO A 53 16.22 -3.85 0.28
C PRO A 53 15.96 -3.10 -1.03
N GLU A 54 16.99 -2.46 -1.56
CA GLU A 54 16.92 -1.86 -2.87
C GLU A 54 16.36 -2.91 -3.84
N HIS A 55 15.13 -2.68 -4.32
CA HIS A 55 14.46 -3.64 -5.17
C HIS A 55 15.34 -3.90 -6.39
N SER A 56 15.60 -5.17 -6.66
CA SER A 56 16.40 -5.55 -7.82
C SER A 56 15.74 -5.03 -9.10
N PRO A 57 16.49 -4.72 -10.16
CA PRO A 57 15.93 -4.28 -11.45
C PRO A 57 14.86 -5.24 -11.99
N GLU A 58 14.99 -6.53 -11.70
CA GLU A 58 14.02 -7.56 -12.03
C GLU A 58 12.69 -7.40 -11.27
N GLU A 59 12.73 -7.11 -9.97
CA GLU A 59 11.54 -6.84 -9.15
C GLU A 59 10.82 -5.58 -9.63
N MET A 60 11.57 -4.51 -9.94
CA MET A 60 11.02 -3.28 -10.51
C MET A 60 10.33 -3.53 -11.86
N LYS A 61 10.91 -4.40 -12.69
CA LYS A 61 10.33 -4.79 -13.99
C LYS A 61 9.05 -5.60 -13.80
N GLN A 62 9.02 -6.55 -12.87
CA GLN A 62 7.82 -7.33 -12.55
C GLN A 62 6.71 -6.42 -12.02
N ALA A 63 7.01 -5.53 -11.09
CA ALA A 63 6.07 -4.54 -10.57
C ALA A 63 5.51 -3.63 -11.68
N SER A 64 6.36 -3.16 -12.59
CA SER A 64 5.95 -2.32 -13.72
C SER A 64 5.03 -3.05 -14.70
N LEU A 65 5.28 -4.33 -14.97
CA LEU A 65 4.43 -5.15 -15.85
C LEU A 65 3.09 -5.46 -15.20
N TRP A 66 3.10 -5.82 -13.91
CA TRP A 66 1.88 -6.06 -13.14
C TRP A 66 1.03 -4.79 -13.06
N MET A 67 1.66 -3.66 -12.75
CA MET A 67 0.99 -2.36 -12.72
C MET A 67 0.29 -2.01 -14.02
N LYS A 68 0.92 -2.23 -15.17
CA LYS A 68 0.28 -1.98 -16.47
C LYS A 68 -1.03 -2.77 -16.66
N ARG A 69 -1.16 -3.94 -16.05
CA ARG A 69 -2.36 -4.79 -16.14
C ARG A 69 -3.44 -4.39 -15.14
N HIS A 70 -3.05 -4.03 -13.92
CA HIS A 70 -4.00 -3.86 -12.80
C HIS A 70 -4.28 -2.41 -12.39
N LYS A 71 -3.60 -1.42 -13.00
CA LYS A 71 -3.73 -0.01 -12.62
C LYS A 71 -5.17 0.51 -12.61
N SER A 72 -5.99 0.11 -13.57
CA SER A 72 -7.39 0.53 -13.65
C SER A 72 -8.20 0.00 -12.46
N GLU A 73 -7.99 -1.26 -12.07
CA GLU A 73 -8.66 -1.88 -10.94
C GLU A 73 -8.17 -1.27 -9.62
N LEU A 74 -6.86 -1.06 -9.49
CA LEU A 74 -6.29 -0.39 -8.32
C LEU A 74 -6.85 1.02 -8.14
N ARG A 75 -6.95 1.79 -9.22
CA ARG A 75 -7.54 3.13 -9.17
C ARG A 75 -9.04 3.09 -8.82
N ALA A 76 -9.74 2.02 -9.19
CA ALA A 76 -11.16 1.88 -8.90
C ALA A 76 -11.41 1.46 -7.44
N PHE A 77 -10.59 0.56 -6.90
CA PHE A 77 -10.86 -0.13 -5.64
C PHE A 77 -9.96 0.31 -4.48
N VAL A 78 -8.74 0.76 -4.73
CA VAL A 78 -7.84 1.23 -3.67
C VAL A 78 -8.05 2.73 -3.47
N LYS A 79 -8.62 3.12 -2.32
CA LYS A 79 -8.88 4.52 -2.00
C LYS A 79 -7.62 5.28 -1.63
N ALA A 80 -6.73 4.65 -0.87
CA ALA A 80 -5.41 5.18 -0.53
C ALA A 80 -4.53 4.08 0.09
N GLY A 81 -3.22 4.30 0.07
CA GLY A 81 -2.30 3.69 1.04
C GLY A 81 -1.93 4.70 2.12
N ILE A 82 -2.20 4.37 3.38
CA ILE A 82 -1.92 5.22 4.54
C ILE A 82 -0.79 4.61 5.36
N TYR A 83 0.27 5.38 5.53
CA TYR A 83 1.48 4.98 6.26
C TYR A 83 1.58 5.78 7.56
N ILE A 84 1.74 5.09 8.67
CA ILE A 84 1.88 5.70 10.00
C ILE A 84 3.36 5.96 10.24
N GLU A 85 3.71 7.23 10.38
CA GLU A 85 5.08 7.67 10.61
C GLU A 85 5.08 8.77 11.69
N PRO A 86 5.41 8.43 12.94
CA PRO A 86 5.42 9.39 14.05
C PRO A 86 6.43 10.54 13.84
N ASN A 87 7.49 10.33 13.06
CA ASN A 87 8.49 11.35 12.84
C ASN A 87 8.04 12.36 11.78
N ALA A 88 7.77 13.60 12.21
CA ALA A 88 7.35 14.69 11.32
C ALA A 88 8.34 15.00 10.19
N ALA A 89 9.65 14.88 10.43
CA ALA A 89 10.66 15.10 9.39
C ALA A 89 10.62 14.01 8.31
N LYS A 90 10.41 12.75 8.71
CA LYS A 90 10.22 11.64 7.77
C LYS A 90 8.93 11.79 6.96
N ARG A 91 7.82 12.16 7.59
CA ARG A 91 6.57 12.50 6.87
C ARG A 91 6.75 13.62 5.86
N LEU A 92 7.56 14.62 6.18
CA LEU A 92 7.83 15.72 5.24
C LEU A 92 8.69 15.27 4.06
N ALA A 93 9.71 14.45 4.31
CA ALA A 93 10.63 13.93 3.30
C ALA A 93 9.91 13.06 2.25
N THR A 94 8.81 12.40 2.61
CA THR A 94 8.09 11.50 1.69
C THR A 94 7.09 12.19 0.77
N LYS A 95 6.85 13.50 0.91
CA LYS A 95 5.91 14.22 0.03
C LYS A 95 6.25 14.12 -1.45
N ALA A 96 7.54 14.25 -1.80
CA ALA A 96 7.98 14.11 -3.19
C ALA A 96 7.79 12.67 -3.71
N PHE A 97 8.08 11.68 -2.85
CA PHE A 97 7.88 10.27 -3.16
C PHE A 97 6.40 9.93 -3.35
N ALA A 98 5.49 10.49 -2.55
CA ALA A 98 4.05 10.26 -2.66
C ALA A 98 3.49 10.61 -4.05
N LEU A 99 4.01 11.67 -4.69
CA LEU A 99 3.61 12.05 -6.05
C LEU A 99 4.06 11.01 -7.09
N VAL A 100 5.28 10.49 -6.94
CA VAL A 100 5.81 9.44 -7.83
C VAL A 100 5.06 8.13 -7.60
N TYR A 101 4.78 7.79 -6.35
CA TYR A 101 3.99 6.66 -5.93
C TYR A 101 2.60 6.69 -6.58
N GLU A 102 1.86 7.80 -6.43
CA GLU A 102 0.51 7.92 -6.97
C GLU A 102 0.50 7.80 -8.49
N LYS A 103 1.49 8.41 -9.15
CA LYS A 103 1.63 8.27 -10.60
C LYS A 103 1.89 6.83 -11.02
N PHE A 104 2.64 6.06 -10.22
CA PHE A 104 2.93 4.65 -10.51
C PHE A 104 1.69 3.79 -10.25
N TRP A 105 1.21 3.78 -9.00
CA TRP A 105 0.14 2.93 -8.46
C TRP A 105 -1.28 3.30 -8.90
N GLY A 106 -1.53 4.58 -9.19
CA GLY A 106 -2.84 5.08 -9.60
C GLY A 106 -3.78 5.41 -8.44
N TYR A 107 -3.30 5.36 -7.19
CA TYR A 107 -4.01 5.78 -5.99
C TYR A 107 -3.06 6.53 -5.04
N PRO A 108 -3.56 7.43 -4.18
CA PRO A 108 -2.71 8.29 -3.37
C PRO A 108 -2.02 7.55 -2.23
N MET A 109 -0.80 7.98 -1.92
CA MET A 109 -0.08 7.64 -0.70
C MET A 109 -0.23 8.78 0.31
N LEU A 110 -0.72 8.46 1.51
CA LEU A 110 -0.95 9.39 2.60
C LEU A 110 -0.10 8.99 3.80
N THR A 111 0.35 9.98 4.57
CA THR A 111 1.13 9.74 5.79
C THR A 111 0.50 10.46 6.98
N VAL A 112 0.32 9.76 8.09
CA VAL A 112 -0.25 10.28 9.33
C VAL A 112 0.67 9.98 10.50
N GLU A 113 0.49 10.67 11.63
CA GLU A 113 1.37 10.51 12.78
C GLU A 113 1.00 9.28 13.61
N THR A 114 -0.31 8.98 13.71
CA THR A 114 -0.80 7.94 14.62
C THR A 114 -1.75 6.95 13.94
N LYS A 115 -1.88 5.79 14.57
CA LYS A 115 -2.84 4.75 14.19
C LYS A 115 -4.30 5.22 14.24
N ASP A 116 -4.65 6.06 15.21
CA ASP A 116 -6.00 6.61 15.33
C ASP A 116 -6.33 7.53 14.15
N GLU A 117 -5.39 8.42 13.79
CA GLU A 117 -5.53 9.27 12.60
C GLU A 117 -5.66 8.43 11.32
N ALA A 118 -4.88 7.36 11.19
CA ALA A 118 -4.95 6.47 10.03
C ALA A 118 -6.34 5.83 9.89
N LEU A 119 -6.87 5.32 11.00
CA LEU A 119 -8.19 4.69 11.03
C LEU A 119 -9.31 5.69 10.78
N THR A 120 -9.20 6.90 11.32
CA THR A 120 -10.16 7.99 11.09
C THR A 120 -10.15 8.43 9.63
N LEU A 121 -8.97 8.60 9.03
CA LEU A 121 -8.82 8.96 7.63
C LEU A 121 -9.32 7.84 6.70
N ALA A 122 -9.00 6.58 7.01
CA ALA A 122 -9.45 5.43 6.22
C ALA A 122 -10.97 5.35 6.16
N ARG A 123 -11.67 5.51 7.29
CA ARG A 123 -13.14 5.52 7.33
C ARG A 123 -13.71 6.62 6.44
N LYS A 124 -13.22 7.85 6.56
CA LYS A 124 -13.65 8.98 5.71
C LYS A 124 -13.46 8.70 4.22
N LEU A 125 -12.38 8.03 3.82
CA LEU A 125 -12.12 7.68 2.42
C LEU A 125 -13.05 6.57 1.90
N LEU A 126 -13.49 5.68 2.77
CA LEU A 126 -14.40 4.58 2.46
C LEU A 126 -15.87 5.02 2.44
N GLU A 127 -16.22 6.02 3.24
CA GLU A 127 -17.54 6.67 3.27
C GLU A 127 -17.78 7.65 2.11
N GLY A 128 -16.80 7.80 1.21
CA GLY A 128 -16.71 8.83 0.16
C GLY A 128 -17.99 9.15 -0.59
#